data_AF-A0A5B8R4M4-F1
#
_entry.id   AF-A0A5B8R4M4-F1
#
_cell.length_a   1.000
_cell.length_b   1.000
_cell.length_c   1.000
_cell.angle_alpha   90.00
_cell.angle_beta   90.00
_cell.angle_gamma   90.00
#
_symmetry.space_group_name_H-M   'P 1'
#
loop_
_entity.id
_entity.type
_entity.pdbx_description
1 polymer ?
#
loop_
_entity_poly.entity_id
_entity_poly.type
_entity_poly.pdbx_seq_one_letter_code
_entity_poly.pdbx_strand_id
1 'polypeptide(L)'
;MAKRSFSPELLESLRSMVVTKALDALGLHWKRDPDFQPVKDAATIRLHVAVGGQVFELLVTGAKFFDTRADKGGGGAIDLAMHLLRLDFVAAVKRLSSSRVSSV
;
A
#
# COMPACT_ATOMS: atom_id res chain seq x y z
N MET A 1 28.54 10.83 -10.77
CA MET A 1 27.74 9.63 -10.43
C MET A 1 26.46 9.67 -11.26
N ALA A 2 26.17 8.63 -12.05
CA ALA A 2 24.93 8.58 -12.82
C ALA A 2 23.73 8.49 -11.88
N LYS A 3 22.73 9.37 -12.05
CA LYS A 3 21.47 9.33 -11.32
C LYS A 3 20.74 8.05 -11.77
N ARG A 4 20.83 6.98 -10.98
CA ARG A 4 20.13 5.72 -11.28
C ARG A 4 18.63 5.94 -11.07
N SER A 5 17.89 6.01 -12.17
CA SER A 5 16.43 6.08 -12.18
C SER A 5 15.85 4.66 -12.09
N PHE A 6 14.68 4.53 -11.47
CA PHE A 6 13.88 3.31 -11.58
C PHE A 6 13.30 3.17 -12.98
N SER A 7 13.13 1.95 -13.47
CA SER A 7 12.55 1.74 -14.79
C SER A 7 11.07 2.16 -14.81
N PRO A 8 10.55 2.72 -15.93
CA PRO A 8 9.14 3.10 -16.04
C PRO A 8 8.19 1.94 -15.78
N GLU A 9 8.54 0.74 -16.23
CA GLU A 9 7.74 -0.49 -16.12
C GLU A 9 7.61 -0.92 -14.65
N LEU A 10 8.70 -0.81 -13.88
CA LEU A 10 8.66 -1.07 -12.44
C LEU A 10 7.71 -0.10 -11.74
N LEU A 11 7.84 1.20 -12.01
CA LEU A 11 7.01 2.23 -11.39
C LEU A 11 5.54 2.03 -11.73
N GLU A 12 5.21 1.72 -12.98
CA GLU A 12 3.84 1.44 -13.41
C GLU A 12 3.26 0.20 -12.72
N SER A 13 4.05 -0.87 -12.59
CA SER A 13 3.63 -2.07 -11.87
C SER A 13 3.32 -1.82 -10.39
N LEU A 14 4.02 -0.87 -9.76
CA LEU A 14 3.82 -0.51 -8.35
C LEU A 14 2.63 0.42 -8.19
N ARG A 15 2.41 1.35 -9.12
CA ARG A 15 1.26 2.28 -9.12
C ARG A 15 -0.08 1.58 -9.37
N SER A 16 -0.07 0.54 -10.21
CA SER A 16 -1.25 -0.27 -10.51
C SER A 16 -1.52 -1.39 -9.50
N MET A 17 -0.61 -1.62 -8.55
CA MET A 17 -0.74 -2.71 -7.58
C MET A 17 -1.93 -2.48 -6.65
N VAL A 18 -2.82 -3.49 -6.57
CA VAL A 18 -3.92 -3.49 -5.60
C VAL A 18 -3.40 -3.45 -4.17
N VAL A 19 -4.11 -2.75 -3.28
CA VAL A 19 -3.63 -2.42 -1.93
C VAL A 19 -3.32 -3.67 -1.11
N THR A 20 -4.16 -4.71 -1.17
CA THR A 20 -3.91 -5.97 -0.43
C THR A 20 -2.58 -6.62 -0.83
N LYS A 21 -2.33 -6.74 -2.13
CA LYS A 21 -1.04 -7.23 -2.66
C LYS A 21 0.13 -6.34 -2.27
N ALA A 22 -0.08 -5.02 -2.19
CA ALA A 22 0.95 -4.10 -1.72
C ALA A 22 1.25 -4.30 -0.23
N LEU A 23 0.24 -4.53 0.61
CA LEU A 23 0.42 -4.85 2.03
C LEU A 23 1.22 -6.14 2.21
N ASP A 24 0.89 -7.18 1.43
CA ASP A 24 1.63 -8.45 1.41
C ASP A 24 3.09 -8.25 0.97
N ALA A 25 3.31 -7.48 -0.10
CA ALA A 25 4.66 -7.15 -0.58
C ALA A 25 5.46 -6.31 0.43
N LEU A 26 4.80 -5.55 1.31
CA LEU A 26 5.46 -4.83 2.39
C LEU A 26 5.72 -5.74 3.61
N GLY A 27 5.13 -6.94 3.65
CA GLY A 27 5.19 -7.85 4.79
C GLY A 27 4.41 -7.33 5.99
N LEU A 28 3.34 -6.57 5.75
CA LEU A 28 2.49 -6.02 6.80
C LEU A 28 1.36 -6.98 7.14
N HIS A 29 1.08 -7.13 8.43
CA HIS A 29 -0.07 -7.90 8.88
C HIS A 29 -1.35 -7.05 8.76
N TRP A 30 -2.37 -7.59 8.10
CA TRP A 30 -3.65 -6.92 7.93
C TRP A 30 -4.81 -7.89 7.99
N LYS A 31 -5.99 -7.38 8.33
CA LYS A 31 -7.25 -8.12 8.26
C LYS A 31 -8.36 -7.25 7.72
N ARG A 32 -9.32 -7.86 7.04
CA ARG A 32 -10.56 -7.20 6.63
C ARG A 32 -11.48 -7.01 7.85
N ASP A 33 -12.20 -5.89 7.86
CA ASP A 33 -13.35 -5.68 8.74
C ASP A 33 -14.59 -6.34 8.11
N PRO A 34 -15.13 -7.43 8.70
CA PRO A 34 -16.28 -8.13 8.15
C PRO A 34 -17.59 -7.35 8.30
N ASP A 35 -17.65 -6.41 9.24
CA ASP A 35 -18.87 -5.66 9.57
C ASP A 35 -18.99 -4.38 8.73
N PHE A 36 -17.96 -4.04 7.95
CA PHE A 36 -18.00 -2.88 7.08
C PHE A 36 -18.95 -3.07 5.89
N GLN A 37 -19.94 -2.19 5.80
CA GLN A 37 -20.84 -2.08 4.66
C GLN A 37 -20.48 -0.86 3.80
N PRO A 38 -20.07 -1.05 2.54
CA PRO A 38 -19.77 0.06 1.64
C PRO A 38 -21.04 0.83 1.28
N VAL A 39 -20.94 2.16 1.23
CA VAL A 39 -22.08 3.05 0.90
C VAL A 39 -22.01 3.58 -0.53
N LYS A 40 -20.82 4.03 -0.99
CA LYS A 40 -20.65 4.70 -2.29
C LYS A 40 -20.25 3.74 -3.41
N ASP A 41 -19.36 2.81 -3.11
CA ASP A 41 -18.84 1.84 -4.07
C ASP A 41 -18.79 0.47 -3.39
N ALA A 42 -19.57 -0.47 -3.93
CA ALA A 42 -19.73 -1.82 -3.41
C ALA A 42 -18.44 -2.65 -3.38
N ALA A 43 -17.42 -2.27 -4.17
CA ALA A 43 -16.10 -2.90 -4.14
C ALA A 43 -15.22 -2.39 -3.00
N THR A 44 -15.64 -1.33 -2.29
CA THR A 44 -14.88 -0.79 -1.17
C THR A 44 -14.90 -1.76 0.01
N ILE A 45 -13.73 -2.05 0.54
CA ILE A 45 -13.56 -2.83 1.78
C ILE A 45 -12.84 -1.98 2.81
N ARG A 46 -13.03 -2.30 4.09
CA ARG A 46 -12.24 -1.71 5.18
C ARG A 46 -11.22 -2.71 5.69
N LEU A 47 -9.98 -2.27 5.82
CA LEU A 47 -8.86 -3.05 6.32
C LEU A 47 -8.29 -2.45 7.61
N HIS A 48 -7.89 -3.31 8.53
CA HIS A 48 -7.07 -2.97 9.68
C HIS A 48 -5.64 -3.45 9.45
N VAL A 49 -4.68 -2.53 9.41
CA VAL A 49 -3.27 -2.81 9.09
C VAL A 49 -2.39 -2.50 10.30
N ALA A 50 -1.64 -3.48 10.79
CA ALA A 50 -0.73 -3.32 11.91
C ALA A 50 0.67 -2.88 11.44
N VAL A 51 1.16 -1.77 11.96
CA VAL A 51 2.48 -1.20 11.65
C VAL A 51 3.11 -0.64 12.92
N GLY A 52 4.23 -1.21 13.36
CA GLY A 52 5.02 -0.65 14.46
C GLY A 52 4.26 -0.39 15.76
N GLY A 53 3.27 -1.24 16.09
CA GLY A 53 2.41 -1.08 17.28
C GLY A 53 1.17 -0.20 17.09
N GLN A 54 1.01 0.44 15.93
CA GLN A 54 -0.20 1.16 15.55
C GLN A 54 -1.07 0.32 14.61
N VAL A 55 -2.40 0.48 14.70
CA VAL A 55 -3.34 -0.07 13.70
C VAL A 55 -3.93 1.07 12.88
N PHE A 56 -3.75 0.99 11.56
CA PHE A 56 -4.36 1.86 10.57
C PHE A 56 -5.70 1.30 10.12
N GLU A 57 -6.65 2.17 9.84
CA GLU A 57 -7.95 1.82 9.27
C GLU A 57 -8.03 2.41 7.86
N LEU A 58 -8.06 1.53 6.86
CA LEU A 58 -8.02 1.92 5.46
C LEU A 58 -9.31 1.51 4.77
N LEU A 59 -9.98 2.45 4.12
CA LEU A 59 -10.94 2.14 3.06
C LEU A 59 -10.18 1.86 1.77
N VAL A 60 -10.48 0.76 1.10
CA VAL A 60 -9.72 0.27 -0.04
C VAL A 60 -10.65 -0.06 -1.20
N THR A 61 -10.32 0.45 -2.38
CA THR A 61 -11.01 0.15 -3.63
C THR A 61 -9.95 -0.15 -4.71
N GLY A 62 -9.66 -1.43 -4.93
CA GLY A 62 -8.62 -1.87 -5.84
C GLY A 62 -7.23 -1.36 -5.43
N ALA A 63 -6.63 -0.49 -6.24
CA ALA A 63 -5.32 0.14 -5.97
C ALA A 63 -5.40 1.42 -5.13
N LYS A 64 -6.60 1.95 -4.86
CA LYS A 64 -6.76 3.18 -4.06
C LYS A 64 -7.02 2.84 -2.61
N PHE A 65 -6.48 3.65 -1.72
CA PHE A 65 -6.81 3.61 -0.30
C PHE A 65 -7.10 5.00 0.26
N PHE A 66 -7.82 5.02 1.37
CA PHE A 66 -8.06 6.20 2.18
C PHE A 66 -7.99 5.83 3.66
N ASP A 67 -7.09 6.47 4.39
CA ASP A 67 -6.96 6.37 5.84
C ASP A 67 -7.98 7.29 6.50
N THR A 68 -8.98 6.67 7.13
CA THR A 68 -10.10 7.37 7.77
C THR A 68 -9.68 8.17 9.00
N ARG A 69 -8.57 7.79 9.63
CA ARG A 69 -8.07 8.43 10.86
C ARG A 69 -7.16 9.61 10.56
N ALA A 70 -6.42 9.53 9.45
CA ALA A 70 -5.49 10.57 9.03
C ALA A 70 -6.07 11.55 8.00
N ASP A 71 -7.26 11.28 7.46
CA ASP A 71 -7.89 12.02 6.34
C ASP A 71 -6.95 12.13 5.13
N LYS A 72 -6.31 11.01 4.77
CA LYS A 72 -5.31 10.94 3.69
C LYS A 72 -5.55 9.73 2.81
N GLY A 73 -5.46 9.94 1.50
CA GLY A 73 -5.58 8.88 0.51
C GLY A 73 -4.37 8.81 -0.41
N GLY A 74 -4.26 7.68 -1.12
CA GLY A 74 -3.20 7.44 -2.08
C GLY A 74 -3.54 6.30 -3.03
N GLY A 75 -2.68 6.08 -4.02
CA GLY A 75 -2.84 5.05 -5.05
C GLY A 75 -1.60 4.17 -5.21
N GLY A 76 -1.83 2.87 -5.23
CA GLY A 76 -0.80 1.88 -5.48
C GLY A 76 0.14 1.65 -4.29
N ALA A 77 1.13 0.80 -4.52
CA ALA A 77 2.02 0.34 -3.47
C ALA A 77 2.98 1.42 -2.95
N ILE A 78 3.37 2.37 -3.82
CA ILE A 78 4.35 3.42 -3.46
C ILE A 78 3.74 4.36 -2.44
N ASP A 79 2.56 4.93 -2.74
CA ASP A 79 1.86 5.85 -1.84
C ASP A 79 1.53 5.15 -0.51
N LEU A 80 1.14 3.87 -0.58
CA LEU A 80 0.84 3.08 0.61
C LEU A 80 2.07 2.90 1.51
N ALA A 81 3.23 2.58 0.93
CA ALA A 81 4.49 2.45 1.66
C ALA A 81 4.95 3.79 2.25
N MET A 82 4.82 4.88 1.49
CA MET A 82 5.12 6.23 1.97
C MET A 82 4.22 6.62 3.15
N HIS A 83 2.92 6.33 3.07
CA HIS A 83 1.95 6.67 4.11
C HIS A 83 2.13 5.83 5.38
N LEU A 84 2.14 4.50 5.25
CA LEU A 84 2.17 3.59 6.39
C LEU A 84 3.54 3.52 7.07
N LEU A 85 4.61 3.48 6.27
CA LEU A 85 5.98 3.33 6.79
C LEU A 85 6.73 4.67 6.91
N ARG A 86 6.07 5.79 6.55
CA ARG A 86 6.65 7.15 6.57
C ARG A 86 7.94 7.27 5.75
N LEU A 87 7.99 6.55 4.64
CA LEU A 87 9.14 6.53 3.74
C LEU A 87 9.05 7.68 2.73
N ASP A 88 10.21 8.13 2.25
CA ASP A 88 10.25 8.88 1.00
C ASP A 88 10.03 7.96 -0.21
N PHE A 89 9.84 8.56 -1.39
CA PHE A 89 9.59 7.84 -2.64
C PHE A 89 10.68 6.80 -2.96
N VAL A 90 11.96 7.16 -2.80
CA VAL A 90 13.08 6.29 -3.18
C VAL A 90 13.15 5.08 -2.24
N ALA A 91 12.99 5.31 -0.94
CA ALA A 91 12.96 4.26 0.07
C ALA A 91 11.75 3.34 -0.12
N ALA A 92 10.57 3.88 -0.45
CA ALA A 92 9.37 3.11 -0.74
C ALA A 92 9.58 2.16 -1.94
N VAL A 93 10.09 2.67 -3.07
CA VAL A 93 10.33 1.85 -4.26
C VAL A 93 11.36 0.76 -3.98
N LYS A 94 12.46 1.07 -3.28
CA LYS A 94 13.47 0.08 -2.89
C LYS A 94 12.91 -1.00 -1.97
N ARG A 95 12.05 -0.63 -1.01
CA ARG A 95 11.43 -1.58 -0.08
C ARG A 95 10.53 -2.57 -0.82
N LEU A 96 9.78 -2.10 -1.80
CA LEU A 96 8.85 -2.88 -2.63
C LEU A 96 9.55 -3.70 -3.73
N SER A 97 10.73 -3.27 -4.18
CA SER A 97 11.54 -4.05 -5.14
C SER A 97 12.29 -5.19 -4.47
N SER A 98 12.71 -5.00 -3.22
CA SER A 98 13.52 -5.99 -2.48
C SER A 98 12.68 -7.16 -1.97
N SER A 99 11.42 -6.92 -1.62
CA SER A 99 10.49 -7.97 -1.16
C SER A 99 9.99 -8.89 -2.27
N ARG A 100 10.19 -8.52 -3.54
CA ARG A 100 9.85 -9.34 -4.70
C ARG A 100 10.83 -10.50 -4.95
N VAL A 101 11.90 -10.61 -4.16
CA VAL A 101 12.98 -11.62 -4.29
C VAL A 101 12.75 -12.88 -3.44
N SER A 102 11.68 -12.95 -2.64
CA SER A 102 11.36 -14.15 -1.88
C SER A 102 10.23 -14.96 -2.54
N SER A 103 10.56 -15.62 -3.63
CA SER A 103 9.88 -16.84 -4.07
C SER A 103 10.98 -17.86 -4.35
N VAL A 104 11.34 -18.58 -3.29
CA VAL A 104 12.03 -19.86 -3.35
C VAL A 104 11.02 -20.95 -3.04
#